data_AF-A0ABD3P1V9-F1
#
_entry.id   AF-A0ABD3P1V9-F1
#
_cell.length_a   1.000
_cell.length_b   1.000
_cell.length_c   1.000
_cell.angle_alpha   90.00
_cell.angle_beta   90.00
_cell.angle_gamma   90.00
#
_symmetry.space_group_name_H-M   'P 1'
#
loop_
_entity.id
_entity.type
_entity.pdbx_description
1 polymer ?
#
loop_
_entity_poly.entity_id
_entity_poly.type
_entity_poly.pdbx_seq_one_letter_code
_entity_poly.pdbx_strand_id
1 'polypeptide(L)'
;MARGKGKRGGGRGAGKRFAAQSAEEIEQRNARLAAFDEARAQRRADADEDGDEDGSVDSAQKEIEREAMEVGRRMADIMTTDDAEDGENVEKEYKPKGVEGLIEVDNPNKAPVKMMKMKDMGNAEPVQLTRKEREEKEREAKAAAYRKRHEAGLTDEYKRDMAKLAEVKARREAAQAKAAAEKEAEKAAEEARKLAAKQANEEASDSDDDGGKKKKKGGKSIPKLDKIAIKKMKPTQLKEALKERGLDIQGNAKQLTDRLLEYEKNR
;
A
#
# COMPACT_ATOMS: atom_id res chain seq x y z
N MET A 1 22.03 31.19 -0.36
CA MET A 1 21.97 29.86 0.29
C MET A 1 20.90 29.03 -0.40
N ALA A 2 21.32 28.03 -1.18
CA ALA A 2 20.45 27.16 -1.95
C ALA A 2 19.71 26.18 -1.03
N ARG A 3 18.38 26.21 -1.04
CA ARG A 3 17.56 25.17 -0.38
C ARG A 3 17.31 24.04 -1.37
N GLY A 4 17.83 22.86 -1.06
CA GLY A 4 17.81 21.67 -1.90
C GLY A 4 16.38 21.29 -2.34
N LYS A 5 16.18 21.23 -3.66
CA LYS A 5 15.01 20.62 -4.28
C LYS A 5 14.97 19.14 -3.90
N GLY A 6 14.04 18.78 -3.02
CA GLY A 6 13.74 17.40 -2.67
C GLY A 6 13.44 16.59 -3.92
N LYS A 7 14.28 15.59 -4.18
CA LYS A 7 14.14 14.64 -5.26
C LYS A 7 12.92 13.76 -4.97
N ARG A 8 11.77 14.10 -5.55
CA ARG A 8 10.57 13.26 -5.55
C ARG A 8 10.96 11.92 -6.18
N GLY A 9 10.92 10.87 -5.38
CA GLY A 9 11.14 9.51 -5.83
C GLY A 9 10.07 9.07 -6.83
N GLY A 10 10.52 8.35 -7.86
CA GLY A 10 9.82 7.14 -8.27
C GLY A 10 8.68 7.26 -9.28
N GLY A 11 8.84 8.03 -10.37
CA GLY A 11 8.15 7.70 -11.61
C GLY A 11 8.78 6.47 -12.25
N ARG A 12 8.48 5.27 -11.73
CA ARG A 12 8.87 4.02 -12.40
C ARG A 12 8.23 4.05 -13.79
N GLY A 13 9.09 3.98 -14.80
CA GLY A 13 8.79 4.37 -16.17
C GLY A 13 7.51 3.72 -16.71
N ALA A 14 6.56 4.57 -17.08
CA ALA A 14 5.74 4.28 -18.24
C ALA A 14 6.69 4.35 -19.44
N GLY A 15 7.38 3.23 -19.70
CA GLY A 15 8.20 3.07 -20.89
C GLY A 15 7.34 3.49 -22.08
N LYS A 16 7.91 4.37 -22.93
CA LYS A 16 7.31 4.75 -24.21
C LYS A 16 6.87 3.45 -24.88
N ARG A 17 5.56 3.27 -25.02
CA ARG A 17 5.00 2.10 -25.69
C ARG A 17 5.41 2.26 -27.15
N PHE A 18 6.45 1.57 -27.57
CA PHE A 18 6.73 1.39 -28.99
C PHE A 18 5.48 0.76 -29.58
N ALA A 19 4.86 1.42 -30.55
CA ALA A 19 3.76 0.84 -31.30
C ALA A 19 4.34 -0.42 -31.97
N ALA A 20 3.78 -1.58 -31.66
CA ALA A 20 4.24 -2.86 -32.22
C ALA A 20 4.19 -2.75 -33.74
N GLN A 21 5.30 -3.09 -34.39
CA GLN A 21 5.49 -2.83 -35.82
C GLN A 21 5.04 -4.02 -36.69
N SER A 22 4.71 -5.17 -36.07
CA SER A 22 4.24 -6.39 -36.74
C SER A 22 3.18 -7.14 -35.92
N ALA A 23 2.38 -7.97 -36.60
CA ALA A 23 1.34 -8.80 -35.97
C ALA A 23 1.92 -9.84 -35.00
N GLU A 24 3.07 -10.45 -35.36
CA GLU A 24 3.77 -11.40 -34.50
C GLU A 24 4.25 -10.75 -33.19
N GLU A 25 4.67 -9.48 -33.23
CA GLU A 25 5.09 -8.74 -32.03
C GLU A 25 3.90 -8.46 -31.09
N ILE A 26 2.71 -8.24 -31.65
CA ILE A 26 1.47 -8.07 -30.88
C ILE A 26 1.07 -9.39 -30.20
N GLU A 27 1.14 -10.51 -30.92
CA GLU A 27 0.83 -11.83 -30.36
C GLU A 27 1.78 -12.20 -29.23
N GLN A 28 3.08 -11.99 -29.41
CA GLN A 28 4.07 -12.23 -28.34
C GLN A 28 3.84 -11.33 -27.13
N ARG A 29 3.47 -10.07 -27.34
CA ARG A 29 3.11 -9.15 -26.26
C ARG A 29 1.85 -9.59 -25.54
N ASN A 30 0.82 -10.00 -26.26
CA ASN A 30 -0.44 -10.47 -25.70
C ASN A 30 -0.25 -11.77 -24.91
N ALA A 31 0.53 -12.72 -25.44
CA ALA A 31 0.90 -13.94 -24.73
C ALA A 31 1.66 -13.65 -23.43
N ARG A 32 2.59 -12.68 -23.44
CA ARG A 32 3.30 -12.25 -22.24
C ARG A 32 2.39 -11.59 -21.20
N LEU A 33 1.40 -10.81 -21.64
CA LEU A 33 0.42 -10.19 -20.75
C LEU A 33 -0.52 -11.24 -20.16
N ALA A 34 -1.02 -12.17 -20.98
CA ALA A 34 -1.85 -13.28 -20.52
C ALA A 34 -1.12 -14.14 -19.47
N ALA A 35 0.14 -14.51 -19.71
CA ALA A 35 0.94 -15.25 -18.73
C ALA A 35 1.17 -14.46 -17.42
N PHE A 36 1.31 -13.13 -17.51
CA PHE A 36 1.45 -12.27 -16.33
C PHE A 36 0.15 -12.20 -15.51
N ASP A 37 -0.99 -12.11 -16.19
CA ASP A 37 -2.31 -12.07 -15.56
C ASP A 37 -2.69 -13.44 -14.96
N GLU A 38 -2.37 -14.54 -15.64
CA GLU A 38 -2.51 -15.91 -15.11
C GLU A 38 -1.66 -16.13 -13.86
N ALA A 39 -0.38 -15.74 -13.87
CA ALA A 39 0.49 -15.82 -12.68
C ALA A 39 0.02 -14.90 -11.53
N ARG A 40 -0.74 -13.85 -11.83
CA ARG A 40 -1.37 -13.00 -10.82
C ARG A 40 -2.65 -13.63 -10.27
N ALA A 41 -3.43 -14.29 -11.12
CA ALA A 41 -4.62 -15.04 -10.73
C ALA A 41 -4.26 -16.25 -9.86
N GLN A 42 -3.21 -17.01 -10.21
CA GLN A 42 -2.71 -18.12 -9.41
C GLN A 42 -2.29 -17.66 -8.00
N ARG A 43 -1.52 -16.58 -7.88
CA ARG A 43 -1.16 -16.02 -6.56
C ARG A 43 -2.34 -15.50 -5.73
N ARG A 44 -3.48 -15.19 -6.36
CA ARG A 44 -4.70 -14.84 -5.65
C ARG A 44 -5.43 -16.09 -5.20
N ALA A 45 -5.56 -17.09 -6.09
CA ALA A 45 -6.15 -18.38 -5.76
C ALA A 45 -5.38 -19.11 -4.65
N ASP A 46 -4.05 -19.16 -4.72
CA ASP A 46 -3.20 -19.74 -3.67
C ASP A 46 -3.33 -19.00 -2.33
N ALA A 47 -3.64 -17.70 -2.35
CA ALA A 47 -3.88 -16.91 -1.15
C ALA A 47 -5.30 -17.11 -0.57
N ASP A 48 -6.24 -17.60 -1.38
CA ASP A 48 -7.60 -17.97 -0.96
C ASP A 48 -7.67 -19.43 -0.46
N GLU A 49 -6.72 -20.31 -0.84
CA GLU A 49 -6.72 -21.74 -0.48
C GLU A 49 -6.06 -22.05 0.90
N ASP A 50 -5.20 -21.17 1.41
CA ASP A 50 -4.58 -21.28 2.75
C ASP A 50 -5.33 -20.46 3.85
N GLY A 51 -6.55 -19.98 3.56
CA GLY A 51 -7.36 -19.17 4.46
C GLY A 51 -8.60 -19.91 4.96
N ASP A 52 -8.46 -20.71 6.02
CA ASP A 52 -9.59 -21.32 6.74
C ASP A 52 -10.64 -20.30 7.22
N GLU A 53 -11.88 -20.54 6.80
CA GLU A 53 -13.11 -20.51 7.60
C GLU A 53 -13.42 -19.26 8.47
N ASP A 54 -14.01 -18.21 7.87
CA ASP A 54 -15.04 -17.40 8.54
C ASP A 54 -16.16 -16.96 7.58
N GLY A 55 -17.39 -16.88 8.10
CA GLY A 55 -18.62 -17.06 7.34
C GLY A 55 -19.22 -15.84 6.61
N SER A 56 -19.84 -16.16 5.47
CA SER A 56 -21.12 -15.60 4.96
C SER A 56 -21.26 -14.08 4.73
N VAL A 57 -20.40 -13.49 3.90
CA VAL A 57 -20.70 -12.18 3.25
C VAL A 57 -20.38 -12.12 1.75
N ASP A 58 -19.58 -13.04 1.23
CA ASP A 58 -19.06 -12.97 -0.15
C ASP A 58 -20.03 -13.47 -1.23
N SER A 59 -20.92 -14.42 -0.89
CA SER A 59 -21.90 -14.97 -1.85
C SER A 59 -22.94 -13.92 -2.31
N ALA A 60 -23.36 -13.03 -1.40
CA ALA A 60 -24.31 -11.97 -1.72
C ALA A 60 -23.67 -10.87 -2.60
N GLN A 61 -22.41 -10.51 -2.35
CA GLN A 61 -21.68 -9.56 -3.19
C GLN A 61 -21.41 -10.12 -4.59
N LYS A 62 -21.10 -11.41 -4.70
CA LYS A 62 -20.85 -12.10 -5.97
C LYS A 62 -22.11 -12.23 -6.84
N GLU A 63 -23.28 -12.40 -6.23
CA GLU A 63 -24.56 -12.38 -6.96
C GLU A 63 -24.92 -10.98 -7.47
N ILE A 64 -24.72 -9.94 -6.64
CA ILE A 64 -24.95 -8.54 -7.02
C ILE A 64 -24.01 -8.11 -8.16
N GLU A 65 -22.75 -8.53 -8.14
CA GLU A 65 -21.78 -8.19 -9.18
C GLU A 65 -22.09 -8.87 -10.52
N ARG A 66 -22.59 -10.11 -10.48
CA ARG A 66 -23.04 -10.84 -11.67
C ARG A 66 -24.31 -10.21 -12.28
N GLU A 67 -25.26 -9.82 -11.44
CA GLU A 67 -26.48 -9.13 -11.88
C GLU A 67 -26.16 -7.76 -12.49
N ALA A 68 -25.23 -7.00 -11.90
CA ALA A 68 -24.77 -5.73 -12.45
C ALA A 68 -24.09 -5.88 -13.82
N MET A 69 -23.31 -6.95 -14.03
CA MET A 69 -22.66 -7.23 -15.32
C MET A 69 -23.69 -7.59 -16.41
N GLU A 70 -24.74 -8.33 -16.04
CA GLU A 70 -25.79 -8.74 -16.98
C GLU A 70 -26.71 -7.57 -17.38
N VAL A 71 -27.00 -6.65 -16.45
CA VAL A 71 -27.70 -5.39 -16.74
C VAL A 71 -26.85 -4.49 -17.65
N GLY A 72 -25.55 -4.38 -17.40
CA GLY A 72 -24.62 -3.63 -18.25
C GLY A 72 -24.57 -4.14 -19.69
N ARG A 73 -24.62 -5.47 -19.87
CA ARG A 73 -24.65 -6.09 -21.19
C ARG A 73 -25.98 -5.85 -21.92
N ARG A 74 -27.11 -5.91 -21.20
CA ARG A 74 -28.44 -5.64 -21.76
C ARG A 74 -28.62 -4.17 -22.16
N MET A 75 -28.01 -3.24 -21.39
CA MET A 75 -28.01 -1.81 -21.71
C MET A 75 -27.13 -1.51 -22.94
N ALA A 76 -26.01 -2.23 -23.10
CA ALA A 76 -25.16 -2.13 -24.27
C ALA A 76 -25.91 -2.57 -25.54
N ASP A 77 -26.63 -3.71 -25.52
CA ASP A 77 -27.40 -4.19 -26.68
C ASP A 77 -28.50 -3.19 -27.12
N ILE A 78 -29.20 -2.56 -26.16
CA ILE A 78 -30.21 -1.53 -26.46
C ILE A 78 -29.57 -0.31 -27.13
N MET A 79 -28.35 0.06 -26.74
CA MET A 79 -27.63 1.18 -27.37
C MET A 79 -27.05 0.87 -28.75
N THR A 80 -26.94 -0.40 -29.17
CA THR A 80 -26.42 -0.74 -30.51
C THR A 80 -27.51 -0.86 -31.58
N THR A 81 -28.79 -0.87 -31.20
CA THR A 81 -29.91 -1.23 -32.09
C THR A 81 -30.72 -0.02 -32.58
N ASP A 82 -30.37 1.22 -32.20
CA ASP A 82 -31.15 2.43 -32.51
C ASP A 82 -30.52 3.34 -33.60
N ASP A 83 -29.51 2.84 -34.33
CA ASP A 83 -28.82 3.60 -35.41
C ASP A 83 -29.07 2.97 -36.79
N ALA A 84 -30.34 2.70 -37.11
CA ALA A 84 -30.75 2.31 -38.45
C ALA A 84 -32.13 2.90 -38.79
N GLU A 85 -32.14 3.78 -39.80
CA GLU A 85 -33.27 4.40 -40.53
C GLU A 85 -33.76 5.79 -40.08
N ASP A 86 -33.23 6.84 -40.72
CA ASP A 86 -33.93 7.94 -41.45
C ASP A 86 -32.82 8.90 -41.99
N GLY A 87 -32.68 9.27 -43.26
CA GLY A 87 -33.67 9.90 -44.15
C GLY A 87 -33.34 11.40 -44.34
N GLU A 88 -32.47 11.72 -45.32
CA GLU A 88 -32.23 13.03 -45.99
C GLU A 88 -32.47 14.37 -45.25
N ASN A 89 -31.39 15.16 -45.01
CA ASN A 89 -31.21 16.49 -45.62
C ASN A 89 -29.78 17.01 -45.37
N VAL A 90 -29.01 17.28 -46.43
CA VAL A 90 -27.63 17.75 -46.35
C VAL A 90 -27.59 19.27 -46.53
N GLU A 91 -27.74 20.03 -45.44
CA GLU A 91 -27.21 21.40 -45.40
C GLU A 91 -25.78 21.36 -44.86
N LYS A 92 -24.84 21.84 -45.70
CA LYS A 92 -23.42 21.87 -45.38
C LYS A 92 -23.13 22.84 -44.22
N GLU A 93 -23.10 22.31 -43.01
CA GLU A 93 -22.59 23.06 -41.86
C GLU A 93 -21.05 23.13 -41.88
N TYR A 94 -20.55 24.34 -41.66
CA TYR A 94 -19.15 24.69 -41.65
C TYR A 94 -18.44 23.99 -40.48
N LYS A 95 -17.53 23.06 -40.80
CA LYS A 95 -16.69 22.39 -39.77
C LYS A 95 -15.59 23.36 -39.31
N PRO A 96 -15.61 23.87 -38.07
CA PRO A 96 -14.48 24.64 -37.55
C PRO A 96 -13.26 23.73 -37.42
N LYS A 97 -12.08 24.25 -37.78
CA LYS A 97 -10.83 23.48 -37.77
C LYS A 97 -10.17 23.57 -36.40
N GLY A 98 -9.84 22.43 -35.79
CA GLY A 98 -9.03 22.36 -34.57
C GLY A 98 -9.81 21.91 -33.33
N VAL A 99 -9.30 22.29 -32.15
CA VAL A 99 -9.83 21.86 -30.83
C VAL A 99 -11.10 22.64 -30.42
N GLU A 100 -11.48 23.67 -31.18
CA GLU A 100 -12.67 24.50 -30.92
C GLU A 100 -14.00 23.75 -31.02
N GLY A 101 -14.05 22.59 -31.68
CA GLY A 101 -15.22 21.72 -31.71
C GLY A 101 -15.29 20.68 -30.59
N LEU A 102 -14.25 20.57 -29.73
CA LEU A 102 -14.18 19.55 -28.67
C LEU A 102 -14.67 20.07 -27.31
N ILE A 103 -14.71 21.39 -27.13
CA ILE A 103 -15.26 22.03 -25.94
C ILE A 103 -16.63 22.56 -26.35
N GLU A 104 -17.68 21.80 -26.02
CA GLU A 104 -19.06 22.27 -26.12
C GLU A 104 -19.25 23.42 -25.12
N VAL A 105 -19.04 24.64 -25.58
CA VAL A 105 -19.33 25.86 -24.80
C VAL A 105 -20.82 26.11 -24.88
N ASP A 106 -21.56 25.42 -24.04
CA ASP A 106 -22.99 25.62 -23.91
C ASP A 106 -23.24 26.95 -23.19
N ASN A 107 -23.53 28.00 -23.96
CA ASN A 107 -23.68 29.35 -23.44
C ASN A 107 -24.95 29.43 -22.57
N PRO A 108 -24.85 29.60 -21.24
CA PRO A 108 -26.01 29.61 -20.36
C PRO A 108 -26.97 30.80 -20.61
N ASN A 109 -26.53 31.82 -21.37
CA ASN A 109 -27.37 32.94 -21.79
C ASN A 109 -28.12 32.67 -23.11
N LYS A 110 -27.98 31.49 -23.73
CA LYS A 110 -28.66 31.12 -24.98
C LYS A 110 -30.07 30.53 -24.74
N ALA A 111 -30.49 30.41 -23.48
CA ALA A 111 -31.85 30.03 -23.15
C ALA A 111 -32.85 31.05 -23.74
N PRO A 112 -33.92 30.62 -24.43
CA PRO A 112 -34.91 31.54 -24.98
C PRO A 112 -35.58 32.29 -23.82
N VAL A 113 -35.40 33.61 -23.78
CA VAL A 113 -35.99 34.48 -22.76
C VAL A 113 -37.50 34.45 -22.93
N LYS A 114 -38.20 33.64 -22.11
CA LYS A 114 -39.65 33.71 -21.98
C LYS A 114 -39.99 35.00 -21.21
N MET A 115 -40.66 35.93 -21.88
CA MET A 115 -41.08 37.22 -21.32
C MET A 115 -42.17 37.02 -20.24
N MET A 116 -41.76 36.76 -19.00
CA MET A 116 -42.66 36.82 -17.84
C MET A 116 -42.84 38.28 -17.39
N LYS A 117 -44.08 38.70 -17.15
CA LYS A 117 -44.39 40.07 -16.74
C LYS A 117 -44.07 40.24 -15.26
N MET A 118 -43.45 41.38 -14.90
CA MET A 118 -43.05 41.74 -13.53
C MET A 118 -44.18 41.57 -12.48
N LYS A 119 -45.44 41.72 -12.88
CA LYS A 119 -46.62 41.55 -12.00
C LYS A 119 -46.86 40.10 -11.56
N ASP A 120 -46.35 39.11 -12.30
CA ASP A 120 -46.56 37.69 -12.04
C ASP A 120 -45.46 37.09 -11.13
N MET A 121 -44.38 37.85 -10.86
CA MET A 121 -43.25 37.40 -10.03
C MET A 121 -43.50 37.50 -8.52
N GLY A 122 -44.52 38.26 -8.10
CA GLY A 122 -44.81 38.52 -6.68
C GLY A 122 -45.99 37.74 -6.08
N ASN A 123 -46.77 37.04 -6.92
CA ASN A 123 -48.02 36.39 -6.51
C ASN A 123 -48.05 34.88 -6.80
N ALA A 124 -46.88 34.29 -7.05
CA ALA A 124 -46.75 32.85 -7.20
C ALA A 124 -46.88 32.20 -5.82
N GLU A 125 -48.06 31.65 -5.50
CA GLU A 125 -48.19 30.67 -4.43
C GLU A 125 -47.06 29.62 -4.58
N PRO A 126 -46.44 29.17 -3.47
CA PRO A 126 -45.35 28.22 -3.54
C PRO A 126 -45.82 27.02 -4.36
N VAL A 127 -45.16 26.80 -5.50
CA VAL A 127 -45.45 25.68 -6.39
C VAL A 127 -45.50 24.44 -5.52
N GLN A 128 -46.70 23.88 -5.39
CA GLN A 128 -46.92 22.73 -4.54
C GLN A 128 -46.19 21.57 -5.19
N LEU A 129 -44.97 21.31 -4.70
CA LEU A 129 -44.12 20.24 -5.18
C LEU A 129 -44.92 18.95 -5.26
N THR A 130 -44.72 18.23 -6.35
CA THR A 130 -45.37 16.94 -6.55
C THR A 130 -45.01 16.02 -5.38
N ARG A 131 -45.87 15.04 -5.06
CA ARG A 131 -45.62 14.11 -3.95
C ARG A 131 -44.22 13.49 -4.03
N LYS A 132 -43.78 13.15 -5.24
CA LYS A 132 -42.43 12.64 -5.53
C LYS A 132 -41.34 13.65 -5.16
N GLU A 133 -41.47 14.90 -5.60
CA GLU A 133 -40.49 15.96 -5.29
C GLU A 133 -40.41 16.28 -3.79
N ARG A 134 -41.53 16.15 -3.04
CA ARG A 134 -41.51 16.31 -1.58
C ARG A 134 -40.77 15.18 -0.90
N GLU A 135 -41.04 13.94 -1.30
CA GLU A 135 -40.37 12.75 -0.76
C GLU A 135 -38.87 12.77 -1.09
N GLU A 136 -38.49 13.21 -2.29
CA GLU A 136 -37.08 13.38 -2.68
C GLU A 136 -36.37 14.46 -1.85
N LYS A 137 -36.99 15.63 -1.65
CA LYS A 137 -36.42 16.68 -0.78
C LYS A 137 -36.32 16.25 0.67
N GLU A 138 -37.28 15.49 1.18
CA GLU A 138 -37.21 14.96 2.54
C GLU A 138 -36.11 13.90 2.67
N ARG A 139 -35.94 13.04 1.66
CA ARG A 139 -34.85 12.06 1.60
C ARG A 139 -33.49 12.77 1.56
N GLU A 140 -33.36 13.82 0.77
CA GLU A 140 -32.14 14.63 0.70
C GLU A 140 -31.89 15.35 2.03
N ALA A 141 -32.91 15.94 2.65
CA ALA A 141 -32.79 16.59 3.94
C ALA A 141 -32.37 15.61 5.06
N LYS A 142 -32.92 14.39 5.07
CA LYS A 142 -32.51 13.34 6.02
C LYS A 142 -31.08 12.88 5.78
N ALA A 143 -30.68 12.69 4.52
CA ALA A 143 -29.31 12.33 4.17
C ALA A 143 -28.32 13.46 4.58
N ALA A 144 -28.67 14.72 4.34
CA ALA A 144 -27.87 15.86 4.75
C ALA A 144 -27.78 15.99 6.28
N ALA A 145 -28.88 15.79 7.01
CA ALA A 145 -28.89 15.77 8.46
C ALA A 145 -28.03 14.63 9.03
N TYR A 146 -28.09 13.44 8.41
CA TYR A 146 -27.23 12.31 8.76
C TYR A 146 -25.75 12.65 8.56
N ARG A 147 -25.39 13.17 7.38
CA ARG A 147 -24.01 13.61 7.07
C ARG A 147 -23.52 14.64 8.08
N LYS A 148 -24.32 15.66 8.36
CA LYS A 148 -23.99 16.70 9.36
C LYS A 148 -23.79 16.10 10.75
N ARG A 149 -24.63 15.17 11.18
CA ARG A 149 -24.49 14.48 12.48
C ARG A 149 -23.24 13.59 12.51
N HIS A 150 -22.91 12.95 11.40
CA HIS A 150 -21.74 12.09 11.27
C HIS A 150 -20.45 12.91 11.30
N GLU A 151 -20.40 14.01 10.54
CA GLU A 151 -19.29 14.97 10.56
C GLU A 151 -19.10 15.63 11.93
N ALA A 152 -20.20 15.93 12.63
CA ALA A 152 -20.17 16.44 14.00
C ALA A 152 -19.83 15.34 15.04
N GLY A 153 -19.63 14.09 14.61
CA GLY A 153 -19.21 12.97 15.44
C GLY A 153 -20.25 12.44 16.43
N LEU A 154 -21.52 12.76 16.21
CA LEU A 154 -22.62 12.33 17.06
C LEU A 154 -23.21 10.96 16.64
N THR A 155 -22.87 10.45 15.46
CA THR A 155 -23.26 9.11 15.03
C THR A 155 -22.44 8.04 15.76
N ASP A 156 -23.06 6.91 16.06
CA ASP A 156 -22.38 5.82 16.76
C ASP A 156 -21.33 5.15 15.87
N GLU A 157 -21.54 5.17 14.55
CA GLU A 157 -20.54 4.77 13.55
C GLU A 157 -19.25 5.58 13.67
N TYR A 158 -19.36 6.92 13.66
CA TYR A 158 -18.19 7.80 13.79
C TYR A 158 -17.47 7.54 15.12
N LYS A 159 -18.20 7.42 16.22
CA LYS A 159 -17.61 7.13 17.54
C LYS A 159 -16.86 5.81 17.55
N ARG A 160 -17.41 4.75 16.95
CA ARG A 160 -16.76 3.43 16.84
C ARG A 160 -15.49 3.51 16.00
N ASP A 161 -15.54 4.18 14.84
CA ASP A 161 -14.39 4.28 13.96
C ASP A 161 -13.29 5.15 14.57
N MET A 162 -13.66 6.23 15.26
CA MET A 162 -12.71 7.03 16.04
C MET A 162 -12.09 6.24 17.20
N ALA A 163 -12.85 5.38 17.88
CA ALA A 163 -12.32 4.50 18.91
C ALA A 163 -11.31 3.51 18.35
N LYS A 164 -11.61 2.87 17.20
CA LYS A 164 -10.67 1.99 16.50
C LYS A 164 -9.40 2.73 16.08
N LEU A 165 -9.53 3.95 15.54
CA LEU A 165 -8.38 4.77 15.15
C LEU A 165 -7.55 5.19 16.38
N ALA A 166 -8.18 5.50 17.51
CA ALA A 166 -7.50 5.81 18.76
C ALA A 166 -6.72 4.59 19.29
N GLU A 167 -7.30 3.39 19.23
CA GLU A 167 -6.61 2.15 19.61
C GLU A 167 -5.39 1.89 18.73
N VAL A 168 -5.51 2.08 17.41
CA VAL A 168 -4.37 1.95 16.48
C VAL A 168 -3.29 2.98 16.77
N LYS A 169 -3.65 4.23 17.08
CA LYS A 169 -2.68 5.26 17.50
C LYS A 169 -1.98 4.86 18.79
N ALA A 170 -2.72 4.46 19.81
CA ALA A 170 -2.16 4.01 21.09
C ALA A 170 -1.22 2.81 20.90
N ARG A 171 -1.58 1.83 20.07
CA ARG A 171 -0.71 0.68 19.75
C ARG A 171 0.58 1.11 19.03
N ARG A 172 0.48 2.07 18.10
CA ARG A 172 1.66 2.60 17.40
C ARG A 172 2.56 3.39 18.33
N GLU A 173 2.00 4.25 19.17
CA GLU A 173 2.75 5.02 20.18
C GLU A 173 3.43 4.10 21.19
N ALA A 174 2.72 3.09 21.71
CA ALA A 174 3.30 2.10 22.62
C ALA A 174 4.43 1.30 21.95
N ALA A 175 4.29 0.92 20.68
CA ALA A 175 5.35 0.26 19.93
C ALA A 175 6.56 1.18 19.70
N GLN A 176 6.33 2.46 19.39
CA GLN A 176 7.39 3.45 19.21
C GLN A 176 8.12 3.74 20.54
N ALA A 177 7.38 3.84 21.65
CA ALA A 177 7.95 4.03 22.97
C ALA A 177 8.79 2.81 23.40
N LYS A 178 8.31 1.58 23.17
CA LYS A 178 9.08 0.36 23.41
C LYS A 178 10.35 0.32 22.54
N ALA A 179 10.22 0.62 21.25
CA ALA A 179 11.37 0.65 20.35
C ALA A 179 12.39 1.75 20.71
N ALA A 180 11.95 2.90 21.24
CA ALA A 180 12.83 3.95 21.73
C ALA A 180 13.55 3.51 23.01
N ALA A 181 12.83 2.95 23.98
CA ALA A 181 13.41 2.43 25.22
C ALA A 181 14.42 1.30 24.97
N GLU A 182 14.11 0.37 24.06
CA GLU A 182 15.04 -0.69 23.67
C GLU A 182 16.32 -0.13 23.02
N LYS A 183 16.20 0.90 22.17
CA LYS A 183 17.36 1.57 21.57
C LYS A 183 18.19 2.34 22.58
N GLU A 184 17.57 2.98 23.56
CA GLU A 184 18.30 3.66 24.64
C GLU A 184 19.01 2.65 25.54
N ALA A 185 18.37 1.54 25.88
CA ALA A 185 18.99 0.46 26.62
C ALA A 185 20.16 -0.18 25.86
N GLU A 186 20.01 -0.41 24.54
CA GLU A 186 21.08 -0.95 23.70
C GLU A 186 22.27 0.02 23.60
N LYS A 187 22.02 1.33 23.44
CA LYS A 187 23.07 2.35 23.45
C LYS A 187 23.77 2.44 24.79
N ALA A 188 23.04 2.44 25.90
CA ALA A 188 23.63 2.45 27.23
C ALA A 188 24.47 1.19 27.49
N ALA A 189 24.01 0.02 27.03
CA ALA A 189 24.77 -1.22 27.11
C ALA A 189 26.02 -1.20 26.21
N GLU A 190 25.95 -0.60 25.02
CA GLU A 190 27.09 -0.43 24.12
C GLU A 190 28.12 0.55 24.70
N GLU A 191 27.68 1.67 25.27
CA GLU A 191 28.54 2.64 25.96
C GLU A 191 29.21 2.03 27.19
N ALA A 192 28.48 1.27 28.01
CA ALA A 192 29.04 0.52 29.12
C ALA A 192 30.07 -0.50 28.66
N ARG A 193 29.81 -1.24 27.56
CA ARG A 193 30.78 -2.17 26.97
C ARG A 193 32.02 -1.45 26.43
N LYS A 194 31.86 -0.28 25.80
CA LYS A 194 32.98 0.53 25.32
C LYS A 194 33.82 1.09 26.47
N LEU A 195 33.20 1.55 27.55
CA LEU A 195 33.90 2.03 28.75
C LEU A 195 34.66 0.89 29.43
N ALA A 196 34.03 -0.27 29.63
CA ALA A 196 34.69 -1.45 30.18
C ALA A 196 35.85 -1.93 29.29
N ALA A 197 35.71 -1.89 27.96
CA ALA A 197 36.77 -2.23 27.03
C ALA A 197 37.94 -1.23 27.06
N LYS A 198 37.67 0.07 27.26
CA LYS A 198 38.71 1.09 27.44
C LYS A 198 39.46 0.90 28.76
N GLN A 199 38.75 0.70 29.87
CA GLN A 199 39.36 0.44 31.17
C GLN A 199 40.24 -0.81 31.16
N ALA A 200 39.76 -1.91 30.57
CA ALA A 200 40.55 -3.13 30.43
C ALA A 200 41.80 -2.97 29.53
N ASN A 201 41.81 -1.97 28.63
CA ASN A 201 42.95 -1.68 27.77
C ASN A 201 43.94 -0.70 28.44
N GLU A 202 43.46 0.24 29.27
CA GLU A 202 44.29 1.11 30.10
C GLU A 202 44.99 0.32 31.22
N GLU A 203 44.28 -0.57 31.93
CA GLU A 203 44.87 -1.47 32.93
C GLU A 203 45.93 -2.42 32.34
N ALA A 204 45.80 -2.77 31.06
CA ALA A 204 46.81 -3.56 30.35
C ALA A 204 48.03 -2.73 29.90
N SER A 205 47.92 -1.38 29.88
CA SER A 205 49.02 -0.48 29.50
C SER A 205 49.82 0.08 30.67
N ASP A 206 49.32 -0.07 31.90
CA ASP A 206 50.00 0.34 33.14
C ASP A 206 50.79 -0.82 33.80
N SER A 207 50.88 -1.98 33.14
CA SER A 207 51.60 -3.16 33.65
C SER A 207 52.85 -3.55 32.82
N ASP A 208 53.32 -2.70 31.90
CA ASP A 208 54.54 -2.94 31.12
C ASP A 208 55.67 -1.97 31.55
N ASP A 209 56.10 -2.10 32.80
CA ASP A 209 57.47 -1.79 33.27
C ASP A 209 57.94 -2.92 34.20
N ASP A 210 58.14 -4.13 33.66
CA ASP A 210 59.22 -5.02 34.07
C ASP A 210 59.41 -6.19 33.08
N GLY A 211 60.66 -6.58 32.89
CA GLY A 211 61.14 -7.33 31.73
C GLY A 211 60.57 -8.73 31.49
N GLY A 212 60.48 -9.08 30.21
CA GLY A 212 60.90 -10.38 29.68
C GLY A 212 60.07 -11.61 30.04
N LYS A 213 59.22 -12.05 29.09
CA LYS A 213 59.27 -13.39 28.46
C LYS A 213 58.03 -13.59 27.60
N LYS A 214 58.24 -13.94 26.33
CA LYS A 214 57.22 -14.47 25.42
C LYS A 214 56.54 -15.70 26.07
N LYS A 215 55.38 -15.51 26.72
CA LYS A 215 54.46 -16.60 27.06
C LYS A 215 53.52 -16.85 25.89
N LYS A 216 53.62 -18.04 25.30
CA LYS A 216 52.58 -18.66 24.44
C LYS A 216 51.21 -18.48 25.13
N LYS A 217 50.27 -17.77 24.49
CA LYS A 217 48.86 -17.74 24.90
C LYS A 217 48.23 -19.11 24.61
N GLY A 218 48.36 -20.03 25.55
CA GLY A 218 47.55 -21.24 25.62
C GLY A 218 46.15 -20.91 26.17
N GLY A 219 45.11 -21.31 25.43
CA GLY A 219 43.80 -21.66 25.99
C GLY A 219 42.89 -20.52 26.46
N LYS A 220 42.43 -19.63 25.56
CA LYS A 220 41.12 -19.00 25.76
C LYS A 220 40.06 -20.02 25.38
N SER A 221 39.44 -20.66 26.36
CA SER A 221 38.29 -21.55 26.14
C SER A 221 37.17 -20.76 25.46
N ILE A 222 36.91 -21.03 24.17
CA ILE A 222 35.83 -20.40 23.41
C ILE A 222 34.50 -20.68 24.13
N PRO A 223 33.63 -19.71 24.42
CA PRO A 223 32.38 -19.97 25.12
C PRO A 223 31.47 -20.91 24.31
N LYS A 224 30.80 -21.87 24.97
CA LYS A 224 29.80 -22.74 24.32
C LYS A 224 28.59 -21.88 23.94
N LEU A 225 28.04 -22.11 22.74
CA LEU A 225 26.88 -21.38 22.23
C LEU A 225 25.62 -22.25 22.29
N ASP A 226 24.54 -21.68 22.81
CA ASP A 226 23.25 -22.37 22.89
C ASP A 226 22.61 -22.55 21.51
N LYS A 227 21.88 -23.67 21.32
CA LYS A 227 21.20 -24.00 20.05
C LYS A 227 20.27 -22.88 19.57
N ILE A 228 19.58 -22.20 20.49
CA ILE A 228 18.67 -21.09 20.19
C ILE A 228 19.46 -19.86 19.73
N ALA A 229 20.57 -19.56 20.40
CA ALA A 229 21.44 -18.45 20.03
C ALA A 229 22.00 -18.65 18.62
N ILE A 230 22.49 -19.86 18.31
CA ILE A 230 23.05 -20.20 16.99
C ILE A 230 22.02 -19.99 15.87
N LYS A 231 20.76 -20.44 16.07
CA LYS A 231 19.70 -20.26 15.08
C LYS A 231 19.26 -18.81 14.86
N LYS A 232 19.46 -17.94 15.86
CA LYS A 232 19.13 -16.50 15.80
C LYS A 232 20.28 -15.64 15.27
N MET A 233 21.50 -16.18 15.16
CA MET A 233 22.65 -15.42 14.68
C MET A 233 22.52 -15.06 13.20
N LYS A 234 23.00 -13.86 12.85
CA LYS A 234 23.10 -13.41 11.46
C LYS A 234 24.19 -14.21 10.72
N PRO A 235 24.14 -14.32 9.39
CA PRO A 235 25.16 -15.03 8.61
C PRO A 235 26.59 -14.53 8.83
N THR A 236 26.78 -13.25 9.13
CA THR A 236 28.09 -12.67 9.47
C THR A 236 28.61 -13.19 10.82
N GLN A 237 27.75 -13.20 11.83
CA GLN A 237 28.06 -13.71 13.17
C GLN A 237 28.34 -15.21 13.16
N LEU A 238 27.61 -15.98 12.33
CA LEU A 238 27.88 -17.41 12.13
C LEU A 238 29.29 -17.64 11.54
N LYS A 239 29.70 -16.84 10.56
CA LYS A 239 31.05 -16.93 9.98
C LYS A 239 32.15 -16.56 10.96
N GLU A 240 31.94 -15.52 11.78
CA GLU A 240 32.87 -15.14 12.83
C GLU A 240 33.01 -16.24 13.89
N ALA A 241 31.89 -16.79 14.35
CA ALA A 241 31.87 -17.87 15.32
C ALA A 241 32.51 -19.17 14.79
N LEU A 242 32.35 -19.48 13.50
CA LEU A 242 33.05 -20.58 12.83
C LEU A 242 34.55 -20.30 12.70
N LYS A 243 34.95 -19.07 12.35
CA LYS A 243 36.35 -18.65 12.23
C LYS A 243 37.09 -18.72 13.57
N GLU A 244 36.45 -18.31 14.66
CA GLU A 244 36.99 -18.43 16.02
C GLU A 244 37.22 -19.89 16.43
N ARG A 245 36.36 -20.80 15.94
CA ARG A 245 36.43 -22.25 16.19
C ARG A 245 37.34 -22.98 15.20
N GLY A 246 37.90 -22.30 14.20
CA GLY A 246 38.74 -22.89 13.16
C GLY A 246 37.97 -23.79 12.17
N LEU A 247 36.67 -23.58 12.01
CA LEU A 247 35.81 -24.32 11.07
C LEU A 247 35.67 -23.57 9.73
N ASP A 248 35.29 -24.30 8.69
CA ASP A 248 35.05 -23.74 7.36
C ASP A 248 33.86 -22.76 7.34
N ILE A 249 34.06 -21.60 6.69
CA ILE A 249 33.11 -20.49 6.60
C ILE A 249 32.32 -20.47 5.28
N GLN A 250 32.56 -21.42 4.38
CA GLN A 250 31.91 -21.46 3.07
C GLN A 250 30.49 -22.07 3.16
N GLY A 251 29.58 -21.52 2.35
CA GLY A 251 28.22 -22.06 2.18
C GLY A 251 27.09 -21.14 2.64
N ASN A 252 25.87 -21.69 2.55
CA ASN A 252 24.62 -21.01 2.90
C ASN A 252 24.44 -20.93 4.43
N ALA A 253 23.58 -20.02 4.88
CA ALA A 253 23.33 -19.81 6.32
C ALA A 253 22.96 -21.10 7.07
N LYS A 254 22.15 -21.98 6.47
CA LYS A 254 21.80 -23.29 7.05
C LYS A 254 23.02 -24.19 7.25
N GLN A 255 23.91 -24.25 6.24
CA GLN A 255 25.15 -25.05 6.33
C GLN A 255 26.09 -24.50 7.41
N LEU A 256 26.15 -23.17 7.57
CA LEU A 256 26.92 -22.53 8.64
C LEU A 256 26.32 -22.82 10.03
N THR A 257 24.99 -22.79 10.18
CA THR A 257 24.34 -23.14 11.45
C THR A 257 24.54 -24.60 11.80
N ASP A 258 24.41 -25.50 10.83
CA ASP A 258 24.50 -26.94 11.07
C ASP A 258 25.91 -27.34 11.50
N ARG A 259 26.95 -26.84 10.82
CA ARG A 259 28.35 -27.07 11.24
C ARG A 259 28.65 -26.56 12.64
N LEU A 260 28.14 -25.39 12.99
CA LEU A 260 28.34 -24.82 14.32
C LEU A 260 27.57 -25.63 15.38
N LEU A 261 26.35 -26.08 15.07
CA LEU A 261 25.59 -26.98 15.94
C LEU A 261 26.26 -28.35 16.11
N GLU A 262 26.84 -28.92 15.05
CA GLU A 262 27.59 -30.18 15.11
C GLU A 262 28.85 -30.05 15.97
N TYR A 263 29.60 -28.96 15.80
CA TYR A 263 30.78 -28.71 16.62
C TYR A 263 30.42 -28.56 18.11
N GLU A 264 29.38 -27.80 18.45
CA GLU A 264 28.96 -27.62 19.84
C GLU A 264 28.32 -28.88 20.44
N LYS A 265 27.78 -29.81 19.62
CA LYS A 265 27.34 -31.14 20.08
C LYS A 265 28.52 -32.07 20.40
N ASN A 266 29.61 -31.95 19.66
CA ASN A 266 30.78 -32.84 19.75
C ASN A 266 31.87 -32.32 20.71
N ARG A 267 31.55 -31.30 21.53
CA ARG A 267 32.46 -30.55 22.38
C ARG A 267 32.12 -30.64 23.87
#